data_AF-I3T5J0-F1
#
_entry.id   AF-I3T5J0-F1
#
_cell.length_a   1.000
_cell.length_b   1.000
_cell.length_c   1.000
_cell.angle_alpha   90.00
_cell.angle_beta   90.00
_cell.angle_gamma   90.00
#
_symmetry.space_group_name_H-M   'P 1'
#
loop_
_entity.id
_entity.type
_entity.pdbx_description
1 polymer ?
#
loop_
_entity_poly.entity_id
_entity_poly.type
_entity_poly.pdbx_seq_one_letter_code
_entity_poly.pdbx_strand_id
1 'polypeptide(L)'
;MAFEDFEPIFGEPKVEWAAHSSCPLRPFLFHATAPDSSHIVVCVTDFHSDTWEARLSVSFLEDIRDIIGIGGSWAEFVEYFVTSLKSEDLKLVLEANSNSDGVSHAKLVAQKSKGMPLITIPLTKLLDSAVNEAMSNLSLNLFRAFKNITCSLVKEQERSVWLTNMIAAEKAKNETLQTEYQKFQKISDSEKAGVSTNGLKKSPDKQAARDTKVKNRVVPVHRRTKVRGALLHGSDDAES
;
A
#
# COMPACT_ATOMS: atom_id res chain seq x y z
N MET A 1 -22.70 2.41 -12.60
CA MET A 1 -22.46 1.27 -13.52
C MET A 1 -21.21 0.51 -13.05
N ALA A 2 -20.93 -0.71 -13.52
CA ALA A 2 -19.92 -1.59 -12.90
C ALA A 2 -18.48 -1.02 -12.94
N PHE A 3 -18.10 -0.28 -13.99
CA PHE A 3 -16.74 0.23 -14.20
C PHE A 3 -16.65 1.75 -14.43
N GLU A 4 -17.64 2.51 -13.95
CA GLU A 4 -17.77 3.95 -14.23
C GLU A 4 -16.57 4.78 -13.72
N ASP A 5 -15.95 4.35 -12.61
CA ASP A 5 -14.79 5.00 -11.99
C ASP A 5 -13.50 4.15 -12.12
N PHE A 6 -13.41 3.30 -13.14
CA PHE A 6 -12.25 2.42 -13.31
C PHE A 6 -11.02 3.23 -13.73
N GLU A 7 -10.04 3.33 -12.84
CA GLU A 7 -8.75 3.92 -13.16
C GLU A 7 -7.89 2.97 -14.02
N PRO A 8 -7.23 3.47 -15.08
CA PRO A 8 -6.28 2.68 -15.85
C PRO A 8 -5.21 2.05 -14.96
N ILE A 9 -4.99 0.75 -15.14
CA ILE A 9 -3.96 0.00 -14.42
C ILE A 9 -2.82 -0.23 -15.40
N PHE A 10 -1.59 0.01 -14.97
CA PHE A 10 -0.39 -0.27 -15.73
C PHE A 10 0.54 -1.14 -14.89
N GLY A 11 1.32 -1.99 -15.55
CA GLY A 11 2.42 -2.68 -14.89
C GLY A 11 3.21 -3.57 -15.83
N GLU A 12 4.18 -4.26 -15.24
CA GLU A 12 5.08 -5.18 -15.92
C GLU A 12 4.83 -6.59 -15.35
N PRO A 13 4.20 -7.50 -16.11
CA PRO A 13 3.95 -8.85 -15.65
C PRO A 13 5.24 -9.68 -15.70
N LYS A 14 5.39 -10.61 -14.75
CA LYS A 14 6.45 -11.62 -14.77
C LYS A 14 6.19 -12.60 -15.91
N VAL A 15 7.09 -12.67 -16.88
CA VAL A 15 6.92 -13.50 -18.06
C VAL A 15 7.42 -14.91 -17.79
N GLU A 16 6.60 -15.91 -18.07
CA GLU A 16 6.91 -17.33 -17.87
C GLU A 16 6.49 -18.13 -19.12
N TRP A 17 7.23 -19.18 -19.46
CA TRP A 17 6.81 -20.12 -20.49
C TRP A 17 6.01 -21.26 -19.85
N ALA A 18 4.90 -21.67 -20.48
CA ALA A 18 4.10 -22.81 -20.05
C ALA A 18 4.86 -24.14 -20.13
N ALA A 19 5.78 -24.25 -21.11
CA ALA A 19 6.70 -25.37 -21.29
C ALA A 19 8.15 -24.87 -21.23
N HIS A 20 9.11 -25.76 -20.99
CA HIS A 20 10.52 -25.39 -20.99
C HIS A 20 10.93 -24.87 -22.38
N SER A 21 11.17 -23.57 -22.46
CA SER A 21 11.63 -22.85 -23.64
C SER A 21 12.94 -22.15 -23.28
N SER A 22 13.93 -22.24 -24.16
CA SER A 22 15.24 -21.62 -24.01
C SER A 22 15.31 -20.20 -24.59
N CYS A 23 14.20 -19.66 -25.10
CA CYS A 23 14.18 -18.35 -25.74
C CYS A 23 14.16 -17.23 -24.70
N PRO A 24 15.05 -16.21 -24.83
CA PRO A 24 15.10 -15.10 -23.89
C PRO A 24 13.77 -14.34 -23.92
N LEU A 25 13.16 -14.16 -22.74
CA LEU A 25 11.91 -13.42 -22.60
C LEU A 25 12.18 -11.93 -22.58
N ARG A 26 11.53 -11.20 -23.48
CA ARG A 26 11.50 -9.74 -23.43
C ARG A 26 10.58 -9.28 -22.29
N PRO A 27 10.83 -8.12 -21.69
CA PRO A 27 9.85 -7.48 -20.82
C PRO A 27 8.58 -7.19 -21.60
N PHE A 28 7.44 -7.41 -20.96
CA PHE A 28 6.13 -7.00 -21.49
C PHE A 28 5.59 -5.87 -20.62
N LEU A 29 4.78 -5.02 -21.21
CA LEU A 29 3.96 -4.06 -20.48
C LEU A 29 2.50 -4.46 -20.62
N PHE A 30 1.75 -4.41 -19.53
CA PHE A 30 0.31 -4.56 -19.57
C PHE A 30 -0.38 -3.25 -19.19
N HIS A 31 -1.56 -3.04 -19.76
CA HIS A 31 -2.51 -2.09 -19.23
C HIS A 31 -3.92 -2.64 -19.25
N ALA A 32 -4.71 -2.26 -18.25
CA ALA A 32 -6.14 -2.51 -18.19
C ALA A 32 -6.88 -1.18 -18.19
N THR A 33 -7.90 -1.06 -19.03
CA THR A 33 -8.74 0.13 -19.15
C THR A 33 -10.20 -0.26 -19.29
N ALA A 34 -11.12 0.59 -18.85
CA ALA A 34 -12.55 0.42 -19.11
C ALA A 34 -12.96 1.41 -20.22
N PRO A 35 -13.08 0.98 -21.49
CA PRO A 35 -13.56 1.87 -22.56
C PRO A 35 -15.03 2.25 -22.37
N ASP A 36 -15.80 1.41 -21.67
CA ASP A 36 -17.19 1.62 -21.34
C ASP A 36 -17.51 1.01 -19.96
N SER A 37 -18.72 1.24 -19.48
CA SER A 37 -19.18 0.79 -18.17
C SER A 37 -19.37 -0.72 -18.00
N SER A 38 -19.24 -1.48 -19.10
CA SER A 38 -19.57 -2.91 -19.20
C SER A 38 -18.40 -3.80 -19.61
N HIS A 39 -17.27 -3.21 -20.02
CA HIS A 39 -16.10 -3.94 -20.47
C HIS A 39 -14.82 -3.41 -19.82
N ILE A 40 -13.92 -4.33 -19.51
CA ILE A 40 -12.51 -4.04 -19.26
C ILE A 40 -11.72 -4.61 -20.43
N VAL A 41 -10.85 -3.80 -21.02
CA VAL A 41 -9.88 -4.23 -22.02
C VAL A 41 -8.51 -4.30 -21.36
N VAL A 42 -7.90 -5.48 -21.44
CA VAL A 42 -6.52 -5.73 -21.00
C VAL A 42 -5.68 -5.93 -22.23
N CYS A 43 -4.64 -5.14 -22.41
CA CYS A 43 -3.69 -5.31 -23.51
C CYS A 43 -2.27 -5.43 -22.97
N VAL A 44 -1.52 -6.39 -23.54
CA VAL A 44 -0.17 -6.79 -23.15
C VAL A 44 0.72 -6.75 -24.38
N THR A 45 1.85 -6.04 -24.32
CA THR A 45 2.74 -5.88 -25.49
C THR A 45 4.20 -5.80 -25.09
N ASP A 46 5.08 -6.35 -25.93
CA ASP A 46 6.54 -6.18 -25.86
C ASP A 46 7.04 -4.99 -26.69
N PHE A 47 6.12 -4.21 -27.26
CA PHE A 47 6.39 -3.13 -28.20
C PHE A 47 7.18 -3.52 -29.46
N HIS A 48 7.25 -4.82 -29.78
CA HIS A 48 8.10 -5.33 -30.85
C HIS A 48 7.38 -6.37 -31.72
N SER A 49 7.22 -7.59 -31.21
CA SER A 49 6.71 -8.74 -31.98
C SER A 49 5.31 -9.16 -31.58
N ASP A 50 4.94 -8.94 -30.31
CA ASP A 50 3.84 -9.64 -29.68
C ASP A 50 2.98 -8.65 -28.92
N THR A 51 1.76 -8.48 -29.43
CA THR A 51 0.71 -7.69 -28.78
C THR A 51 -0.54 -8.55 -28.65
N TRP A 52 -1.09 -8.55 -27.44
CA TRP A 52 -2.17 -9.43 -27.02
C TRP A 52 -3.26 -8.62 -26.35
N GLU A 53 -4.51 -9.01 -26.53
CA GLU A 53 -5.66 -8.33 -25.94
C GLU A 53 -6.66 -9.33 -25.37
N ALA A 54 -7.29 -8.96 -24.26
CA ALA A 54 -8.51 -9.57 -23.77
C ALA A 54 -9.57 -8.50 -23.51
N ARG A 55 -10.77 -8.73 -24.03
CA ARG A 55 -11.94 -7.91 -23.76
C ARG A 55 -12.87 -8.66 -22.83
N LEU A 56 -12.97 -8.18 -21.60
CA LEU A 56 -13.67 -8.81 -20.48
C LEU A 56 -15.02 -8.11 -20.29
N SER A 57 -16.12 -8.76 -20.64
CA SER A 57 -17.46 -8.26 -20.30
C SER A 57 -17.78 -8.49 -18.82
N VAL A 58 -18.77 -7.79 -18.29
CA VAL A 58 -19.33 -8.07 -16.95
C VAL A 58 -19.71 -9.56 -16.82
N SER A 59 -20.38 -10.14 -17.81
CA SER A 59 -20.78 -11.56 -17.78
C SER A 59 -19.57 -12.50 -17.71
N PHE A 60 -18.51 -12.22 -18.47
CA PHE A 60 -17.29 -13.03 -18.43
C PHE A 60 -16.59 -12.95 -17.07
N LEU A 61 -16.64 -11.77 -16.45
CA LEU A 61 -16.11 -11.55 -15.11
C LEU A 61 -16.96 -12.25 -14.03
N GLU A 62 -18.28 -12.33 -14.20
CA GLU A 62 -19.17 -13.16 -13.38
C GLU A 62 -18.83 -14.65 -13.51
N ASP A 63 -18.60 -15.14 -14.73
CA ASP A 63 -18.17 -16.53 -14.95
C ASP A 63 -16.83 -16.81 -14.25
N ILE A 64 -15.86 -15.89 -14.36
CA ILE A 64 -14.59 -16.00 -13.63
C ILE A 64 -14.83 -16.07 -12.13
N ARG A 65 -15.67 -15.19 -11.58
CA ARG A 65 -16.00 -15.14 -10.16
C ARG A 65 -16.54 -16.49 -9.66
N ASP A 66 -17.44 -17.09 -10.43
CA ASP A 66 -18.03 -18.38 -10.11
C ASP A 66 -17.00 -19.51 -10.20
N ILE A 67 -16.12 -19.50 -11.21
CA ILE A 67 -15.05 -20.49 -11.38
C ILE A 67 -14.05 -20.44 -10.22
N ILE A 68 -13.64 -19.25 -9.79
CA ILE A 68 -12.65 -19.11 -8.70
C ILE A 68 -13.30 -19.24 -7.30
N GLY A 69 -14.64 -19.21 -7.23
CA GLY A 69 -15.39 -19.41 -6.00
C GLY A 69 -15.33 -18.24 -5.01
N ILE A 70 -15.17 -16.99 -5.49
CA ILE A 70 -15.17 -15.82 -4.60
C ILE A 70 -16.62 -15.39 -4.31
N GLY A 71 -17.06 -15.69 -3.09
CA GLY A 71 -18.32 -15.22 -2.54
C GLY A 71 -18.31 -13.70 -2.23
N GLY A 72 -19.47 -13.17 -1.83
CA GLY A 72 -19.63 -11.76 -1.47
C GLY A 72 -20.45 -10.95 -2.47
N SER A 73 -20.26 -9.64 -2.46
CA SER A 73 -20.87 -8.70 -3.41
C SER A 73 -20.07 -8.60 -4.70
N TRP A 74 -20.71 -8.08 -5.76
CA TRP A 74 -20.01 -7.79 -7.02
C TRP A 74 -18.86 -6.80 -6.83
N ALA A 75 -19.06 -5.77 -5.99
CA ALA A 75 -18.04 -4.75 -5.72
C ALA A 75 -16.79 -5.35 -5.06
N GLU A 76 -16.96 -6.26 -4.09
CA GLU A 76 -15.84 -6.97 -3.46
C GLU A 76 -15.07 -7.83 -4.47
N PHE A 77 -15.78 -8.46 -5.42
CA PHE A 77 -15.11 -9.20 -6.50
C PHE A 77 -14.36 -8.28 -7.46
N VAL A 78 -14.94 -7.15 -7.86
CA VAL A 78 -14.25 -6.16 -8.71
C VAL A 78 -13.01 -5.61 -8.01
N GLU A 79 -13.09 -5.32 -6.72
CA GLU A 79 -11.94 -4.92 -5.91
C GLU A 79 -10.89 -6.03 -5.85
N TYR A 80 -11.30 -7.29 -5.67
CA TYR A 80 -10.41 -8.45 -5.74
C TYR A 80 -9.71 -8.56 -7.09
N PHE A 81 -10.44 -8.37 -8.19
CA PHE A 81 -9.93 -8.42 -9.55
C PHE A 81 -8.89 -7.30 -9.78
N VAL A 82 -9.23 -6.06 -9.43
CA VAL A 82 -8.34 -4.89 -9.56
C VAL A 82 -7.07 -5.07 -8.72
N THR A 83 -7.20 -5.53 -7.47
CA THR A 83 -6.05 -5.77 -6.59
C THR A 83 -5.17 -6.93 -7.09
N SER A 84 -5.76 -7.94 -7.73
CA SER A 84 -5.02 -9.03 -8.38
C SER A 84 -4.24 -8.55 -9.60
N LEU A 85 -4.80 -7.65 -10.42
CA LEU A 85 -4.08 -7.05 -11.54
C LEU A 85 -2.94 -6.12 -11.10
N LYS A 86 -3.10 -5.43 -9.96
CA LYS A 86 -2.07 -4.57 -9.37
C LYS A 86 -1.00 -5.32 -8.59
N SER A 87 -1.12 -6.65 -8.47
CA SER A 87 -0.20 -7.49 -7.71
C SER A 87 1.15 -7.62 -8.40
N GLU A 88 2.23 -7.64 -7.61
CA GLU A 88 3.59 -7.94 -8.09
C GLU A 88 3.74 -9.39 -8.61
N ASP A 89 2.78 -10.26 -8.29
CA ASP A 89 2.74 -11.65 -8.75
C ASP A 89 1.90 -11.85 -10.01
N LEU A 90 1.54 -10.77 -10.71
CA LEU A 90 0.95 -10.87 -12.04
C LEU A 90 1.92 -11.52 -13.01
N LYS A 91 1.48 -12.59 -13.66
CA LYS A 91 2.27 -13.38 -14.59
C LYS A 91 1.67 -13.37 -15.98
N LEU A 92 2.53 -13.27 -16.99
CA LEU A 92 2.21 -13.53 -18.38
C LEU A 92 2.76 -14.91 -18.73
N VAL A 93 1.86 -15.87 -18.92
CA VAL A 93 2.23 -17.23 -19.31
C VAL A 93 2.09 -17.35 -20.82
N LEU A 94 3.21 -17.57 -21.49
CA LEU A 94 3.29 -17.76 -22.94
C LEU A 94 3.41 -19.24 -23.27
N GLU A 95 2.72 -19.67 -24.32
CA GLU A 95 2.78 -21.02 -24.85
C GLU A 95 3.32 -20.99 -26.29
N ALA A 96 4.41 -21.71 -26.50
CA ALA A 96 5.05 -21.80 -27.80
C ALA A 96 4.25 -22.73 -28.72
N ASN A 97 4.21 -22.37 -30.00
CA ASN A 97 3.64 -23.24 -31.01
C ASN A 97 4.56 -24.46 -31.22
N SER A 98 4.01 -25.67 -31.23
CA SER A 98 4.77 -26.90 -31.47
C SER A 98 5.47 -26.92 -32.85
N ASN A 99 4.99 -26.11 -33.79
CA ASN A 99 5.43 -26.09 -35.19
C ASN A 99 6.23 -24.84 -35.60
N SER A 100 6.45 -23.87 -34.69
CA SER A 100 7.18 -22.64 -34.99
C SER A 100 7.75 -22.00 -33.74
N ASP A 101 8.81 -21.21 -33.86
CA ASP A 101 9.41 -20.43 -32.75
C ASP A 101 8.51 -19.29 -32.22
N GLY A 102 7.31 -19.13 -32.76
CA GLY A 102 6.32 -18.13 -32.35
C GLY A 102 5.42 -18.59 -31.19
N VAL A 103 4.97 -17.61 -30.40
CA VAL A 103 3.94 -17.80 -29.35
C VAL A 103 2.57 -17.97 -29.99
N SER A 104 1.89 -19.08 -29.70
CA SER A 104 0.53 -19.38 -30.17
C SER A 104 -0.56 -18.94 -29.20
N HIS A 105 -0.32 -19.11 -27.89
CA HIS A 105 -1.27 -18.74 -26.86
C HIS A 105 -0.60 -17.95 -25.75
N ALA A 106 -1.35 -17.01 -25.17
CA ALA A 106 -0.92 -16.26 -24.01
C ALA A 106 -2.08 -16.17 -23.03
N LYS A 107 -1.77 -16.17 -21.73
CA LYS A 107 -2.74 -15.91 -20.66
C LYS A 107 -2.10 -15.09 -19.56
N LEU A 108 -2.88 -14.20 -18.98
CA LEU A 108 -2.52 -13.55 -17.72
C LEU A 108 -2.99 -14.41 -16.55
N VAL A 109 -2.10 -14.60 -15.59
CA VAL A 109 -2.41 -15.27 -14.34
C VAL A 109 -2.18 -14.26 -13.23
N ALA A 110 -3.25 -13.86 -12.56
CA ALA A 110 -3.25 -12.84 -11.52
C ALA A 110 -3.66 -13.45 -10.18
N GLN A 111 -3.05 -12.99 -9.11
CA GLN A 111 -3.38 -13.40 -7.75
C GLN A 111 -3.23 -12.20 -6.81
N LYS A 112 -4.26 -11.91 -6.02
CA LYS A 112 -4.23 -10.82 -5.04
C LYS A 112 -3.10 -10.97 -4.03
N SER A 113 -2.91 -12.18 -3.52
CA SER A 113 -1.82 -12.54 -2.60
C SER A 113 -1.67 -14.06 -2.52
N LYS A 114 -0.50 -14.53 -2.09
CA LYS A 114 -0.23 -15.96 -1.92
C LYS A 114 -1.33 -16.65 -1.10
N GLY A 115 -1.88 -17.73 -1.65
CA GLY A 115 -2.94 -18.54 -1.03
C GLY A 115 -4.36 -18.12 -1.41
N MET A 116 -4.55 -17.02 -2.15
CA MET A 116 -5.85 -16.60 -2.67
C MET A 116 -6.18 -17.25 -4.03
N PRO A 117 -7.45 -17.31 -4.47
CA PRO A 117 -7.80 -17.89 -5.76
C PRO A 117 -7.13 -17.21 -6.97
N LEU A 118 -6.67 -18.00 -7.93
CA LEU A 118 -6.00 -17.47 -9.13
C LEU A 118 -7.02 -17.05 -10.18
N ILE A 119 -6.87 -15.84 -10.73
CA ILE A 119 -7.60 -15.39 -11.90
C ILE A 119 -6.77 -15.72 -13.14
N THR A 120 -7.36 -16.44 -14.10
CA THR A 120 -6.73 -16.71 -15.39
C THR A 120 -7.52 -16.00 -16.48
N ILE A 121 -6.85 -15.13 -17.24
CA ILE A 121 -7.43 -14.38 -18.35
C ILE A 121 -6.77 -14.85 -19.64
N PRO A 122 -7.49 -15.55 -20.52
CA PRO A 122 -6.96 -15.89 -21.84
C PRO A 122 -6.80 -14.63 -22.68
N LEU A 123 -5.69 -14.54 -23.42
CA LEU A 123 -5.41 -13.42 -24.30
C LEU A 123 -5.48 -13.86 -25.77
N THR A 124 -5.93 -12.95 -26.63
CA THR A 124 -5.98 -13.13 -28.08
C THR A 124 -4.84 -12.34 -28.73
N LYS A 125 -4.10 -12.97 -29.65
CA LYS A 125 -3.03 -12.28 -30.38
C LYS A 125 -3.65 -11.25 -31.32
N LEU A 126 -3.20 -10.01 -31.25
CA LEU A 126 -3.58 -8.97 -32.20
C LEU A 126 -2.75 -9.07 -33.47
N LEU A 127 -3.34 -8.69 -34.60
CA LEU A 127 -2.72 -8.71 -35.91
C LEU A 127 -2.84 -7.33 -36.59
N ASP A 128 -1.87 -7.02 -37.45
CA ASP A 128 -1.87 -5.88 -38.38
C ASP A 128 -2.21 -4.52 -37.71
N SER A 129 -3.25 -3.84 -38.19
CA SER A 129 -3.63 -2.50 -37.74
C SER A 129 -4.07 -2.45 -36.28
N ALA A 130 -4.64 -3.54 -35.75
CA ALA A 130 -5.08 -3.60 -34.36
C ALA A 130 -3.90 -3.52 -33.38
N VAL A 131 -2.74 -4.04 -33.77
CA VAL A 131 -1.49 -3.94 -32.99
C VAL A 131 -1.09 -2.47 -32.83
N ASN A 132 -1.06 -1.73 -33.94
CA ASN A 132 -0.68 -0.32 -33.93
C ASN A 132 -1.66 0.54 -33.10
N GLU A 133 -2.95 0.28 -33.21
CA GLU A 133 -3.98 0.96 -32.43
C GLU A 133 -3.83 0.67 -30.92
N ALA A 134 -3.68 -0.59 -30.54
CA ALA A 134 -3.49 -0.99 -29.15
C ALA A 134 -2.22 -0.39 -28.54
N MET A 135 -1.10 -0.40 -29.27
CA MET A 135 0.16 0.22 -28.85
C MET A 135 0.05 1.74 -28.74
N SER A 136 -0.66 2.38 -29.68
CA SER A 136 -0.91 3.83 -29.65
C SER A 136 -1.72 4.23 -28.43
N ASN A 137 -2.81 3.50 -28.17
CA ASN A 137 -3.67 3.70 -27.01
C ASN A 137 -2.91 3.51 -25.69
N LEU A 138 -2.14 2.42 -25.57
CA LEU A 138 -1.27 2.18 -24.42
C LEU A 138 -0.28 3.33 -24.21
N SER A 139 0.42 3.74 -25.27
CA SER A 139 1.43 4.80 -25.21
C SER A 139 0.85 6.13 -24.77
N LEU A 140 -0.30 6.51 -25.34
CA LEU A 140 -0.99 7.76 -25.00
C LEU A 140 -1.49 7.74 -23.55
N ASN A 141 -2.07 6.61 -23.12
CA ASN A 141 -2.57 6.44 -21.76
C ASN A 141 -1.43 6.48 -20.74
N LEU A 142 -0.30 5.82 -21.02
CA LEU A 142 0.89 5.86 -20.19
C LEU A 142 1.45 7.28 -20.06
N PHE A 143 1.54 8.01 -21.17
CA PHE A 143 2.01 9.41 -21.16
C PHE A 143 1.07 10.32 -20.35
N ARG A 144 -0.25 10.14 -20.48
CA ARG A 144 -1.23 10.89 -19.69
C ARG A 144 -1.10 10.58 -18.19
N ALA A 145 -0.98 9.31 -17.83
CA ALA A 145 -0.77 8.89 -16.44
C ALA A 145 0.54 9.48 -15.86
N PHE A 146 1.63 9.43 -16.62
CA PHE A 146 2.91 10.03 -16.24
C PHE A 146 2.81 11.53 -15.99
N LYS A 147 2.14 12.28 -16.88
CA LYS A 147 1.91 13.72 -16.68
C LYS A 147 1.10 13.99 -15.42
N ASN A 148 0.04 13.21 -15.19
CA ASN A 148 -0.80 13.35 -13.99
C ASN A 148 0.00 13.11 -12.71
N ILE A 149 0.80 12.05 -12.66
CA ILE A 149 1.67 11.73 -11.53
C ILE A 149 2.67 12.85 -11.28
N THR A 150 3.31 13.35 -12.35
CA THR A 150 4.29 14.44 -12.24
C THR A 150 3.66 15.72 -11.72
N CYS A 151 2.47 16.10 -12.20
CA CYS A 151 1.73 17.26 -11.67
C CYS A 151 1.37 17.07 -10.19
N SER A 152 0.90 15.89 -9.79
CA SER A 152 0.60 15.58 -8.38
C SER A 152 1.85 15.63 -7.50
N LEU A 153 2.98 15.11 -7.99
CA LEU A 153 4.26 15.14 -7.29
C LEU A 153 4.75 16.57 -7.05
N VAL A 154 4.63 17.46 -8.05
CA VAL A 154 4.99 18.88 -7.89
C VAL A 154 4.15 19.54 -6.80
N LYS A 155 2.83 19.32 -6.80
CA LYS A 155 1.93 19.85 -5.77
C LYS A 155 2.29 19.34 -4.37
N GLU A 156 2.65 18.06 -4.26
CA GLU A 156 3.06 17.47 -2.99
C GLU A 156 4.41 18.05 -2.51
N GLN A 157 5.34 18.28 -3.43
CA GLN A 157 6.61 18.92 -3.13
C GLN A 157 6.42 20.36 -2.62
N GLU A 158 5.55 21.15 -3.25
CA GLU A 158 5.20 22.50 -2.81
C GLU A 158 4.57 22.49 -1.41
N ARG A 159 3.64 21.57 -1.17
CA ARG A 159 3.00 21.37 0.14
C ARG A 159 4.03 21.00 1.22
N SER A 160 5.00 20.15 0.89
CA SER A 160 6.07 19.74 1.80
C SER A 160 6.98 20.91 2.18
N VAL A 161 7.36 21.77 1.22
CA VAL A 161 8.13 22.99 1.48
C VAL A 161 7.35 23.95 2.37
N TRP A 162 6.07 24.16 2.07
CA TRP A 162 5.20 25.01 2.88
C TRP A 162 5.09 24.52 4.34
N LEU A 163 4.85 23.22 4.53
CA LEU A 163 4.81 22.61 5.87
C LEU A 163 6.14 22.75 6.61
N THR A 164 7.26 22.55 5.92
CA THR A 164 8.60 22.69 6.50
C THR A 164 8.85 24.10 7.01
N ASN A 165 8.47 25.12 6.23
CA ASN A 165 8.59 26.52 6.64
C ASN A 165 7.72 26.85 7.86
N MET A 166 6.49 26.34 7.89
CA MET A 166 5.60 26.52 9.04
C MET A 166 6.14 25.86 10.31
N ILE A 167 6.69 24.65 10.20
CA ILE A 167 7.35 23.94 11.30
C ILE A 167 8.56 24.73 11.80
N ALA A 168 9.39 25.29 10.90
CA ALA A 168 10.54 26.11 11.28
C ALA A 168 10.12 27.38 12.02
N ALA A 169 9.09 28.08 11.53
CA ALA A 169 8.55 29.26 12.17
C ALA A 169 7.99 28.95 13.57
N GLU A 170 7.27 27.83 13.72
CA GLU A 170 6.71 27.43 15.00
C GLU A 170 7.80 26.99 15.99
N LYS A 171 8.84 26.29 15.53
CA LYS A 171 10.02 25.96 16.34
C LYS A 171 10.72 27.21 16.86
N ALA A 172 10.94 28.21 16.00
CA ALA A 172 11.58 29.48 16.41
C ALA A 172 10.76 30.23 17.46
N LYS A 173 9.42 30.25 17.34
CA LYS A 173 8.54 30.81 18.36
C LYS A 173 8.63 30.04 19.68
N ASN A 174 8.62 28.72 19.62
CA ASN A 174 8.72 27.87 20.81
C ASN A 174 10.07 28.04 21.52
N GLU A 175 11.18 28.13 20.79
CA GLU A 175 12.50 28.47 21.35
C GLU A 175 12.49 29.83 22.04
N THR A 176 11.87 30.83 21.42
CA THR A 176 11.72 32.17 22.01
C THR A 176 10.94 32.09 23.33
N LEU A 177 9.77 31.44 23.33
CA LEU A 177 8.98 31.24 24.54
C LEU A 177 9.76 30.50 25.63
N GLN A 178 10.49 29.44 25.29
CA GLN A 178 11.34 28.73 26.25
C GLN A 178 12.41 29.63 26.86
N THR A 179 13.06 30.50 26.07
CA THR A 179 14.03 31.45 26.60
C THR A 179 13.39 32.47 27.54
N GLU A 180 12.17 32.94 27.23
CA GLU A 180 11.42 33.83 28.12
C GLU A 180 11.03 33.14 29.43
N TYR A 181 10.48 31.93 29.38
CA TYR A 181 10.18 31.14 30.58
C TYR A 181 11.42 30.95 31.48
N GLN A 182 12.58 30.65 30.90
CA GLN A 182 13.83 30.52 31.65
C GLN A 182 14.28 31.84 32.30
N LYS A 183 14.08 32.98 31.62
CA LYS A 183 14.38 34.30 32.19
C LYS A 183 13.47 34.61 33.38
N PHE A 184 12.16 34.40 33.25
CA PHE A 184 11.21 34.61 34.34
C PHE A 184 11.53 33.73 35.57
N GLN A 185 11.87 32.46 35.35
CA GLN A 185 12.26 31.56 36.43
C GLN A 185 13.48 32.09 37.21
N LYS A 186 14.54 32.52 36.49
CA LYS A 186 15.75 33.07 37.12
C LYS A 186 15.48 34.34 37.94
N ILE A 187 14.61 35.23 37.46
CA ILE A 187 14.25 36.46 38.18
C ILE A 187 13.48 36.11 39.46
N SER A 188 12.49 35.21 39.37
CA SER A 188 11.73 34.77 40.54
C SER A 188 12.56 34.04 41.61
N ASP A 189 13.61 33.32 41.19
CA ASP A 189 14.55 32.69 42.12
C ASP A 189 15.51 33.72 42.76
N SER A 190 15.89 34.77 42.02
CA SER A 190 16.73 35.87 42.53
C SER A 190 15.98 36.80 43.49
N GLU A 191 14.69 37.04 43.26
CA GLU A 191 13.84 37.84 44.16
C GLU A 191 13.57 37.11 45.49
N LYS A 192 13.47 35.78 45.47
CA LYS A 192 13.44 34.97 46.70
C LYS A 192 14.75 34.99 47.48
N ALA A 193 15.90 35.22 46.83
CA ALA A 193 17.19 35.37 47.49
C ALA A 193 17.42 36.77 48.09
N GLY A 194 16.62 37.77 47.68
CA GLY A 194 16.74 39.18 48.12
C GLY A 194 16.00 39.52 49.42
N VAL A 195 15.13 38.65 49.94
CA VAL A 195 14.45 38.85 51.23
C VAL A 195 15.23 38.12 52.32
N SER A 196 16.40 38.65 52.68
CA SER A 196 17.10 38.29 53.92
C SER A 196 16.71 39.30 55.01
N THR A 197 15.55 39.08 55.62
CA THR A 197 15.22 39.68 56.92
C THR A 197 15.77 38.79 58.03
N ASN A 198 16.68 39.38 58.81
CA ASN A 198 17.19 38.90 60.09
C ASN A 198 16.16 38.12 60.92
N GLY A 199 16.54 36.92 61.38
CA GLY A 199 15.66 36.09 62.21
C GLY A 199 16.33 34.82 62.76
N LEU A 200 17.50 34.99 63.38
CA LEU A 200 18.20 33.99 64.19
C LEU A 200 17.31 33.38 65.30
N LYS A 201 17.17 32.04 65.39
CA LYS A 201 17.42 31.25 66.63
C LYS A 201 17.21 29.72 66.48
N LYS A 202 18.34 29.01 66.65
CA LYS A 202 18.60 27.79 67.47
C LYS A 202 18.05 26.40 67.05
N SER A 203 18.90 25.67 66.31
CA SER A 203 19.59 24.37 66.58
C SER A 203 19.44 23.68 67.97
N PRO A 204 19.95 22.44 68.20
CA PRO A 204 19.73 21.10 67.57
C PRO A 204 19.56 19.95 68.63
N ASP A 205 19.29 18.69 68.22
CA ASP A 205 20.14 17.55 68.63
C ASP A 205 19.86 16.19 67.91
N LYS A 206 20.97 15.61 67.39
CA LYS A 206 21.41 14.21 67.16
C LYS A 206 20.50 13.17 66.46
N GLN A 207 20.83 12.69 65.24
CA GLN A 207 21.88 11.71 64.81
C GLN A 207 21.60 10.26 65.28
N ALA A 208 21.69 9.17 64.51
CA ALA A 208 22.41 8.79 63.26
C ALA A 208 21.71 7.55 62.61
N ALA A 209 21.99 6.96 61.44
CA ALA A 209 23.15 6.98 60.53
C ALA A 209 22.81 6.38 59.14
N ARG A 210 23.43 6.95 58.08
CA ARG A 210 24.10 6.35 56.88
C ARG A 210 23.29 5.56 55.81
N ASP A 211 23.23 6.07 54.56
CA ASP A 211 24.06 5.80 53.35
C ASP A 211 23.44 4.68 52.47
N THR A 212 23.31 4.67 51.14
CA THR A 212 23.95 5.35 49.99
C THR A 212 23.11 5.15 48.69
N LYS A 213 23.25 6.09 47.74
CA LYS A 213 23.23 5.96 46.25
C LYS A 213 22.08 5.26 45.45
N VAL A 214 21.49 6.09 44.56
CA VAL A 214 21.48 6.00 43.06
C VAL A 214 20.28 5.38 42.30
N LYS A 215 19.69 6.24 41.45
CA LYS A 215 19.11 6.07 40.08
C LYS A 215 18.03 4.99 39.84
N ASN A 216 16.85 5.42 39.37
CA ASN A 216 16.49 5.54 37.93
C ASN A 216 14.97 5.52 37.68
N ARG A 217 14.57 6.33 36.68
CA ARG A 217 13.47 6.16 35.71
C ARG A 217 12.08 5.76 36.23
N VAL A 218 11.19 6.76 36.25
CA VAL A 218 9.75 6.58 36.11
C VAL A 218 9.44 6.27 34.65
N VAL A 219 8.81 5.12 34.39
CA VAL A 219 8.24 4.74 33.09
C VAL A 219 6.72 4.60 33.27
N PRO A 220 5.86 5.13 32.37
CA PRO A 220 4.41 4.99 32.52
C PRO A 220 3.97 3.54 32.20
N VAL A 221 3.41 2.88 33.21
CA VAL A 221 2.85 1.52 33.09
C VAL A 221 1.53 1.58 32.32
N HIS A 222 1.52 0.97 31.13
CA HIS A 222 0.30 0.63 30.39
C HIS A 222 -0.52 -0.41 31.18
N ARG A 223 -1.75 -0.06 31.57
CA ARG A 223 -2.71 -1.01 32.15
C ARG A 223 -3.25 -1.93 31.03
N ARG A 224 -2.79 -3.18 30.99
CA ARG A 224 -3.50 -4.31 30.37
C ARG A 224 -4.44 -4.91 31.40
N THR A 225 -5.75 -4.81 31.18
CA THR A 225 -6.77 -5.59 31.88
C THR A 225 -6.66 -7.06 31.47
N LYS A 226 -6.25 -7.92 32.40
CA LYS A 226 -6.44 -9.37 32.32
C LYS A 226 -7.78 -9.72 32.96
N VAL A 227 -8.68 -10.35 32.22
CA VAL A 227 -9.80 -11.12 32.78
C VAL A 227 -9.43 -12.60 32.70
N ARG A 228 -9.64 -13.33 33.80
CA ARG A 228 -9.13 -14.68 34.07
C ARG A 228 -10.32 -15.59 34.40
N GLY A 229 -10.57 -16.61 33.58
CA GLY A 229 -11.30 -17.89 33.87
C GLY A 229 -12.77 -17.78 34.31
N ALA A 230 -13.63 -18.80 34.24
CA ALA A 230 -13.61 -20.15 33.70
C ALA A 230 -15.06 -20.69 33.78
N LEU A 231 -15.49 -21.63 32.92
CA LEU A 231 -16.18 -22.85 33.35
C LEU A 231 -16.33 -23.84 32.18
N LEU A 232 -15.89 -25.07 32.42
CA LEU A 232 -16.15 -26.25 31.59
C LEU A 232 -17.50 -26.86 32.02
N HIS A 233 -18.35 -27.23 31.07
CA HIS A 233 -19.36 -28.25 31.29
C HIS A 233 -19.50 -29.08 30.02
N GLY A 234 -19.17 -30.37 30.13
CA GLY A 234 -19.48 -31.37 29.12
C GLY A 234 -20.82 -32.01 29.42
N SER A 235 -21.50 -32.46 28.37
CA SER A 235 -22.48 -33.53 28.43
C SER A 235 -22.47 -34.20 27.06
N ASP A 236 -21.97 -35.43 27.04
CA ASP A 236 -22.09 -36.36 25.92
C ASP A 236 -23.52 -36.93 25.82
N ASP A 237 -23.80 -37.42 24.61
CA ASP A 237 -24.74 -38.48 24.21
C ASP A 237 -26.25 -38.20 24.10
N ALA A 238 -26.76 -38.30 22.85
CA ALA A 238 -27.68 -39.38 22.47
C ALA A 238 -27.83 -39.49 20.93
N GLU A 239 -27.56 -40.70 20.41
CA GLU A 239 -27.92 -41.18 19.07
C GLU A 239 -29.44 -41.18 18.85
N SER A 240 -29.87 -40.91 17.62
CA SER A 240 -30.88 -41.66 16.84
C SER A 240 -30.89 -41.18 15.39
#